data_AF-A0A968F494-F1
#
_entry.id   AF-A0A968F494-F1
#
_cell.length_a   1.000
_cell.length_b   1.000
_cell.length_c   1.000
_cell.angle_alpha   90.00
_cell.angle_beta   90.00
_cell.angle_gamma   90.00
#
_symmetry.space_group_name_H-M   'P 1'
#
loop_
_entity.id
_entity.type
_entity.pdbx_description
1 polymer ?
#
loop_
_entity_poly.entity_id
_entity_poly.type
_entity_poly.pdbx_seq_one_letter_code
_entity_poly.pdbx_strand_id
1 'polypeptide(L)'
;PTPRLRAGFKKFDPVNIPEDKLSEAATLSRSDRWAEAVPLEELPALDAIVTGSVAVTTEGRRCGKGEGYGDLEYAILRELGFPPLPVVTTVHPLQIVEEFPRDPIDLPLSWIVTSSETIEVKNPLPPPKGIDWNRLSDEDLQKMPVLKQLKEMGK
;
A
#
# COMPACT_ATOMS: atom_id res chain seq x y z
N PRO A 1 1.57 -5.65 -3.72
CA PRO A 1 2.44 -4.90 -4.66
C PRO A 1 3.86 -5.49 -4.68
N THR A 2 4.55 -5.44 -5.82
CA THR A 2 5.95 -5.90 -5.92
C THR A 2 6.93 -4.80 -5.47
N PRO A 3 8.12 -5.15 -4.95
CA PRO A 3 9.05 -4.15 -4.43
C PRO A 3 9.37 -3.08 -5.47
N ARG A 4 9.27 -1.82 -5.03
CA ARG A 4 9.53 -0.63 -5.86
C ARG A 4 8.68 -0.59 -7.14
N LEU A 5 7.51 -1.23 -7.12
CA LEU A 5 6.55 -1.27 -8.23
C LEU A 5 7.13 -1.77 -9.57
N ARG A 6 8.17 -2.62 -9.52
CA ARG A 6 8.88 -3.09 -10.72
C ARG A 6 8.08 -4.02 -11.62
N ALA A 7 7.15 -4.78 -11.05
CA ALA A 7 6.39 -5.82 -11.75
C ALA A 7 4.89 -5.83 -11.37
N GLY A 8 4.34 -4.69 -10.94
CA GLY A 8 2.92 -4.57 -10.61
C GLY A 8 2.52 -5.31 -9.33
N PHE A 9 1.43 -6.08 -9.40
CA PHE A 9 0.78 -6.73 -8.26
C PHE A 9 0.84 -8.27 -8.37
N LYS A 10 0.87 -8.90 -7.21
CA LYS A 10 0.82 -10.36 -7.06
C LYS A 10 -0.33 -10.73 -6.14
N LYS A 11 -1.08 -11.76 -6.49
CA LYS A 11 -2.14 -12.36 -5.68
C LYS A 11 -1.61 -13.63 -5.03
N PHE A 12 -1.89 -13.76 -3.74
CA PHE A 12 -1.64 -14.96 -2.96
C PHE A 12 -3.01 -15.50 -2.53
N ASP A 13 -3.33 -16.72 -2.94
CA ASP A 13 -4.56 -17.38 -2.53
C ASP A 13 -4.25 -18.38 -1.41
N PRO A 14 -4.71 -18.15 -0.16
CA PRO A 14 -4.39 -19.03 0.96
C PRO A 14 -4.91 -20.45 0.76
N VAL A 15 -5.93 -20.68 -0.08
CA VAL A 15 -6.41 -22.03 -0.41
C VAL A 15 -5.33 -22.85 -1.14
N ASN A 16 -4.44 -22.17 -1.87
CA ASN A 16 -3.37 -22.79 -2.64
C ASN A 16 -2.02 -22.82 -1.90
N ILE A 17 -1.96 -22.35 -0.64
CA ILE A 17 -0.73 -22.27 0.15
C ILE A 17 -0.87 -23.20 1.37
N PRO A 18 -0.13 -24.31 1.43
CA PRO A 18 -0.12 -25.18 2.60
C PRO A 18 0.28 -24.42 3.87
N GLU A 19 -0.32 -24.77 5.01
CA GLU A 19 -0.10 -24.10 6.29
C GLU A 19 1.39 -24.06 6.69
N ASP A 20 2.11 -25.17 6.47
CA ASP A 20 3.55 -25.29 6.73
C ASP A 20 4.43 -24.48 5.76
N LYS A 21 3.83 -23.85 4.74
CA LYS A 21 4.49 -23.00 3.74
C LYS A 21 4.14 -21.52 3.86
N LEU A 22 3.25 -21.12 4.77
CA LEU A 22 2.88 -19.71 4.96
C LEU A 22 4.09 -18.81 5.23
N SER A 23 5.01 -19.24 6.09
CA SER A 23 6.24 -18.48 6.36
C SER A 23 7.10 -18.32 5.12
N GLU A 24 7.13 -19.31 4.24
CA GLU A 24 7.88 -19.26 2.99
C GLU A 24 7.21 -18.32 1.97
N ALA A 25 5.90 -18.41 1.83
CA ALA A 25 5.08 -17.55 0.97
C ALA A 25 5.17 -16.07 1.36
N ALA A 26 5.44 -15.77 2.64
CA ALA A 26 5.67 -14.41 3.12
C ALA A 26 7.09 -13.86 2.85
N THR A 27 8.02 -14.66 2.32
CA THR A 27 9.40 -14.21 2.05
C THR A 27 9.57 -13.61 0.67
N LEU A 28 10.36 -12.54 0.56
CA LEU A 28 10.60 -11.89 -0.73
C LEU A 28 11.33 -12.81 -1.74
N SER A 29 12.20 -13.71 -1.28
CA SER A 29 13.04 -14.54 -2.15
C SER A 29 12.40 -15.84 -2.61
N ARG A 30 11.31 -16.30 -1.97
CA ARG A 30 10.68 -17.60 -2.27
C ARG A 30 9.17 -17.53 -2.52
N SER A 31 8.57 -16.35 -2.34
CA SER A 31 7.13 -16.14 -2.50
C SER A 31 6.61 -16.35 -3.93
N ASP A 32 7.46 -16.21 -4.95
CA ASP A 32 7.06 -16.23 -6.36
C ASP A 32 6.32 -17.51 -6.79
N ARG A 33 6.65 -18.66 -6.21
CA ARG A 33 5.96 -19.93 -6.51
C ARG A 33 4.55 -20.03 -5.92
N TRP A 34 4.22 -19.13 -4.98
CA TRP A 34 2.96 -19.08 -4.24
C TRP A 34 2.06 -17.94 -4.71
N ALA A 35 2.49 -17.19 -5.73
CA ALA A 35 1.85 -15.96 -6.14
C ALA A 35 1.62 -15.94 -7.65
N GLU A 36 0.48 -15.38 -8.04
CA GLU A 36 0.15 -15.14 -9.44
C GLU A 36 0.32 -13.65 -9.73
N ALA A 37 0.98 -13.30 -10.84
CA ALA A 37 0.99 -11.93 -11.31
C ALA A 37 -0.43 -11.56 -11.76
N VAL A 38 -0.91 -10.39 -11.35
CA VAL A 38 -2.24 -9.91 -11.71
C VAL A 38 -2.13 -8.67 -12.59
N PRO A 39 -2.66 -8.70 -13.82
CA PRO A 39 -2.79 -7.51 -14.66
C PRO A 39 -3.57 -6.40 -13.94
N LEU A 40 -3.27 -5.14 -14.24
CA LEU A 40 -3.93 -4.01 -13.56
C LEU A 40 -5.44 -3.98 -13.79
N GLU A 41 -5.85 -4.42 -14.97
CA GLU A 41 -7.23 -4.53 -15.44
C GLU A 41 -8.00 -5.67 -14.75
N GLU A 42 -7.28 -6.63 -14.18
CA GLU A 42 -7.82 -7.85 -13.56
C GLU A 42 -7.64 -7.86 -12.04
N LEU A 43 -7.23 -6.73 -11.45
CA LEU A 43 -7.14 -6.61 -9.99
C LEU A 43 -8.51 -6.91 -9.37
N PRO A 44 -8.59 -7.85 -8.40
CA PRO A 44 -9.84 -8.15 -7.74
C PRO A 44 -10.27 -6.98 -6.86
N ALA A 45 -11.54 -6.95 -6.47
CA ALA A 45 -12.01 -6.05 -5.43
C ALA A 45 -11.15 -6.20 -4.16
N LEU A 46 -10.88 -5.07 -3.51
CA LEU A 46 -10.08 -5.00 -2.30
C LEU A 46 -10.96 -4.46 -1.17
N ASP A 47 -10.87 -5.08 0.01
CA ASP A 47 -11.63 -4.65 1.19
C ASP A 47 -10.82 -3.71 2.09
N ALA A 48 -9.50 -3.88 2.13
CA ALA A 48 -8.59 -3.11 2.97
C ALA A 48 -7.14 -3.18 2.46
N ILE A 49 -6.30 -2.26 2.96
CA ILE A 49 -4.85 -2.28 2.78
C ILE A 49 -4.18 -2.42 4.14
N VAL A 50 -3.28 -3.39 4.26
CA VAL A 50 -2.40 -3.52 5.43
C VAL A 50 -1.00 -3.05 5.07
N THR A 51 -0.47 -2.09 5.83
CA THR A 51 0.83 -1.48 5.52
C THR A 51 1.68 -1.28 6.77
N GLY A 52 3.00 -1.46 6.63
CA GLY A 52 3.96 -1.25 7.72
C GLY A 52 4.38 0.21 7.82
N SER A 53 4.50 0.73 9.04
CA SER A 53 4.76 2.15 9.31
C SER A 53 6.00 2.32 10.22
N VAL A 54 6.70 3.45 10.09
CA VAL A 54 7.80 3.85 10.97
C VAL A 54 7.27 4.57 12.21
N ALA A 55 6.33 5.49 12.03
CA ALA A 55 5.62 6.18 13.10
C ALA A 55 4.19 6.51 12.66
N VAL A 56 3.28 6.68 13.62
CA VAL A 56 1.87 7.00 13.39
C VAL A 56 1.34 7.96 14.45
N THR A 57 0.25 8.66 14.18
CA THR A 57 -0.49 9.41 15.20
C THR A 57 -1.89 8.84 15.38
N THR A 58 -2.54 9.11 16.51
CA THR A 58 -3.91 8.65 16.80
C THR A 58 -4.96 9.22 15.84
N GLU A 59 -4.65 10.30 15.13
CA GLU A 59 -5.48 10.93 14.08
C GLU A 59 -5.27 10.29 12.71
N GLY A 60 -4.48 9.23 12.63
CA GLY A 60 -4.27 8.45 11.41
C GLY A 60 -3.22 9.02 10.45
N ARG A 61 -2.32 9.88 10.92
CA ARG A 61 -1.11 10.22 10.15
C ARG A 61 -0.16 9.02 10.13
N ARG A 62 0.54 8.84 9.02
CA ARG A 62 1.45 7.71 8.79
C ARG A 62 2.78 8.20 8.25
N CYS A 63 3.87 7.77 8.88
CA CYS A 63 5.21 7.95 8.35
C CYS A 63 5.71 6.60 7.80
N GLY A 64 5.95 6.54 6.49
CA GLY A 64 6.61 5.41 5.83
C GLY A 64 8.13 5.45 5.98
N LYS A 65 8.84 4.65 5.18
CA LYS A 65 10.32 4.65 5.15
C LYS A 65 10.93 5.83 4.37
N GLY A 66 10.10 6.67 3.74
CA GLY A 66 10.54 7.87 3.00
C GLY A 66 10.55 7.74 1.48
N GLU A 67 10.40 6.53 0.93
CA GLU A 67 10.47 6.30 -0.53
C GLU A 67 9.14 6.58 -1.28
N GLY A 68 8.04 6.84 -0.58
CA GLY A 68 6.73 7.14 -1.19
C GLY A 68 6.01 6.00 -1.91
N TYR A 69 6.58 4.79 -1.99
CA TYR A 69 5.96 3.67 -2.72
C TYR A 69 4.56 3.29 -2.22
N GLY A 70 4.34 3.27 -0.90
CA GLY A 70 3.03 2.89 -0.35
C GLY A 70 1.93 3.92 -0.68
N ASP A 71 2.30 5.19 -0.73
CA ASP A 71 1.39 6.28 -1.09
C ASP A 71 1.05 6.21 -2.60
N LEU A 72 2.07 5.92 -3.42
CA LEU A 72 1.90 5.71 -4.87
C LEU A 72 1.11 4.43 -5.20
N GLU A 73 1.32 3.34 -4.47
CA GLU A 73 0.54 2.10 -4.60
C GLU A 73 -0.95 2.35 -4.40
N TYR A 74 -1.31 3.14 -3.38
CA TYR A 74 -2.69 3.53 -3.16
C TYR A 74 -3.20 4.44 -4.29
N ALA A 75 -2.41 5.43 -4.69
CA ALA A 75 -2.77 6.34 -5.77
C ALA A 75 -3.04 5.59 -7.09
N ILE A 76 -2.25 4.54 -7.41
CA ILE A 76 -2.48 3.65 -8.56
C ILE A 76 -3.85 2.97 -8.48
N LEU A 77 -4.23 2.42 -7.31
CA LEU A 77 -5.55 1.80 -7.15
C LEU A 77 -6.68 2.82 -7.40
N ARG A 78 -6.50 4.05 -6.91
CA ARG A 78 -7.45 5.14 -7.12
C ARG A 78 -7.56 5.51 -8.61
N GLU A 79 -6.44 5.54 -9.32
CA GLU A 79 -6.37 5.77 -10.77
C GLU A 79 -7.09 4.67 -11.58
N LEU A 80 -6.97 3.42 -11.12
CA LEU A 80 -7.67 2.27 -11.68
C LEU A 80 -9.18 2.25 -11.36
N GLY A 81 -9.66 3.21 -10.57
CA GLY A 81 -11.09 3.37 -10.26
C GLY A 81 -11.56 2.63 -9.01
N PHE A 82 -10.64 2.06 -8.22
CA PHE A 82 -11.00 1.47 -6.92
C PHE A 82 -11.55 2.56 -6.00
N PRO A 83 -12.60 2.29 -5.20
CA PRO A 83 -13.10 3.23 -4.20
C PRO A 83 -12.02 3.49 -3.12
N PRO A 84 -12.17 4.52 -2.26
CA PRO A 84 -11.27 4.70 -1.12
C PRO A 84 -11.32 3.46 -0.23
N LEU A 85 -10.15 2.94 0.15
CA LEU A 85 -10.01 1.72 0.95
C LEU A 85 -9.55 2.06 2.36
N PRO A 86 -10.06 1.38 3.39
CA PRO A 86 -9.53 1.52 4.74
C PRO A 86 -8.10 1.02 4.80
N VAL A 87 -7.24 1.76 5.50
CA VAL A 87 -5.83 1.43 5.65
C VAL A 87 -5.56 1.07 7.10
N VAL A 88 -4.94 -0.08 7.30
CA VAL A 88 -4.64 -0.66 8.60
C VAL A 88 -3.13 -0.78 8.73
N THR A 89 -2.62 -0.54 9.93
CA THR A 89 -1.21 -0.78 10.23
C THR A 89 -1.05 -1.52 11.55
N THR A 90 0.04 -2.27 11.65
CA THR A 90 0.51 -2.88 12.90
C THR A 90 1.78 -2.16 13.33
N VAL A 91 1.82 -1.65 14.56
CA VAL A 91 2.96 -0.92 15.11
C VAL A 91 3.21 -1.28 16.57
N HIS A 92 4.44 -1.08 17.04
CA HIS A 92 4.73 -1.08 18.47
C HIS A 92 4.16 0.19 19.13
N PRO A 93 3.69 0.17 20.40
CA PRO A 93 3.16 1.37 21.06
C PRO A 93 4.10 2.59 21.02
N LEU A 94 5.42 2.37 21.08
CA LEU A 94 6.44 3.44 20.97
C LEU A 94 6.49 4.15 19.61
N GLN A 95 5.88 3.59 18.57
CA GLN A 95 5.79 4.21 17.25
C GLN A 95 4.56 5.11 17.13
N ILE A 96 3.69 5.14 18.14
CA ILE A 96 2.60 6.10 18.25
C ILE A 96 3.18 7.37 18.87
N VAL A 97 3.20 8.45 18.08
CA VAL A 97 3.76 9.75 18.46
C VAL A 97 2.68 10.82 18.38
N GLU A 98 2.92 11.95 19.04
CA GLU A 98 1.93 13.04 19.13
C GLU A 98 1.65 13.68 17.76
N GLU A 99 2.69 14.11 17.05
CA GLU A 99 2.54 14.74 15.74
C GLU A 99 3.78 14.65 14.85
N PHE A 100 3.56 14.78 13.54
CA PHE A 100 4.59 15.02 12.53
C PHE A 100 3.97 15.64 11.27
N PRO A 101 4.77 16.32 10.42
CA PRO A 101 4.30 16.87 9.14
C PRO A 101 3.72 15.79 8.23
N ARG A 102 2.72 16.15 7.44
CA ARG A 102 2.06 15.27 6.48
C ARG A 102 1.98 15.95 5.12
N ASP A 103 2.18 15.18 4.06
CA ASP A 103 1.86 15.58 2.69
C ASP A 103 0.41 15.19 2.31
N PRO A 104 -0.31 16.01 1.53
CA PRO A 104 -1.62 15.63 0.98
C PRO A 104 -1.67 14.29 0.24
N ILE A 105 -0.55 13.81 -0.33
CA ILE A 105 -0.49 12.51 -0.99
C ILE A 105 -0.32 11.34 -0.01
N ASP A 106 0.00 11.60 1.26
CA ASP A 106 0.24 10.56 2.25
C ASP A 106 -1.03 9.75 2.52
N LEU A 107 -0.85 8.43 2.51
CA LEU A 107 -1.86 7.44 2.82
C LEU A 107 -2.38 7.59 4.27
N PRO A 108 -3.66 7.92 4.48
CA PRO A 108 -4.22 8.04 5.82
C PRO A 108 -4.53 6.67 6.42
N LEU A 109 -4.40 6.53 7.74
CA LEU A 109 -4.80 5.32 8.46
C LEU A 109 -6.25 5.41 8.92
N SER A 110 -6.94 4.27 8.86
CA SER A 110 -8.25 4.04 9.44
C SER A 110 -8.17 3.27 10.75
N TRP A 111 -7.17 2.38 10.88
CA TRP A 111 -6.96 1.57 12.09
C TRP A 111 -5.49 1.42 12.41
N ILE A 112 -5.17 1.51 13.71
CA ILE A 112 -3.83 1.30 14.25
C ILE A 112 -3.91 0.13 15.24
N VAL A 113 -3.19 -0.94 14.94
CA VAL A 113 -3.17 -2.14 15.75
C VAL A 113 -1.82 -2.24 16.46
N THR A 114 -1.85 -2.43 17.77
CA THR A 114 -0.68 -2.70 18.60
C THR A 114 -0.79 -4.09 19.21
N SER A 115 0.21 -4.50 20.00
CA SER A 115 0.14 -5.75 20.76
C SER A 115 -0.87 -5.70 21.92
N SER A 116 -1.29 -4.50 22.37
CA SER A 116 -2.15 -4.31 23.55
C SER A 116 -3.54 -3.78 23.22
N GLU A 117 -3.70 -3.08 22.09
CA GLU A 117 -4.96 -2.42 21.74
C GLU A 117 -5.10 -2.21 20.23
N THR A 118 -6.35 -2.00 19.82
CA THR A 118 -6.74 -1.63 18.47
C THR A 118 -7.42 -0.27 18.53
N ILE A 119 -6.88 0.71 17.81
CA ILE A 119 -7.35 2.09 17.80
C ILE A 119 -8.04 2.38 16.47
N GLU A 120 -9.32 2.73 16.52
CA GLU A 120 -10.08 3.24 15.38
C GLU A 120 -9.82 4.74 15.20
N VAL A 121 -9.42 5.14 13.99
CA VAL A 121 -9.31 6.56 13.64
C VAL A 121 -10.71 7.07 13.27
N LYS A 122 -11.37 7.75 14.23
CA LYS A 122 -12.77 8.17 14.08
C LYS A 122 -13.05 9.07 12.87
N ASN A 123 -12.09 9.92 12.53
CA ASN A 123 -12.19 10.83 11.39
C ASN A 123 -10.92 10.71 10.55
N PRO A 124 -10.80 9.66 9.71
CA PRO A 124 -9.62 9.47 8.89
C PRO A 124 -9.41 10.67 7.98
N LEU A 125 -8.15 11.04 7.80
CA LEU A 125 -7.77 12.07 6.86
C LEU A 125 -8.17 11.66 5.43
N PRO A 126 -8.44 12.62 4.52
CA PRO A 126 -8.79 12.28 3.15
C PRO A 126 -7.60 11.59 2.45
N PRO A 127 -7.83 10.48 1.74
CA PRO A 127 -6.79 9.83 0.96
C PRO A 127 -6.55 10.56 -0.36
N PRO A 128 -5.41 10.31 -1.03
CA PRO A 128 -5.19 10.82 -2.38
C PRO A 128 -6.29 10.33 -3.34
N LYS A 129 -6.65 11.19 -4.29
CA LYS A 129 -7.72 10.89 -5.26
C LYS A 129 -7.24 10.05 -6.45
N GLY A 130 -5.93 10.00 -6.69
CA GLY A 130 -5.25 9.43 -7.84
C GLY A 130 -3.78 9.80 -7.78
N ILE A 131 -3.06 9.58 -8.88
CA ILE A 131 -1.63 9.89 -8.98
C ILE A 131 -1.44 11.40 -9.19
N ASP A 132 -0.57 12.03 -8.40
CA ASP A 132 -0.08 13.38 -8.70
C ASP A 132 1.05 13.30 -9.74
N TRP A 133 0.67 13.23 -11.01
CA TRP A 133 1.61 13.08 -12.13
C TRP A 133 2.67 14.17 -12.22
N ASN A 134 2.44 15.36 -11.63
CA ASN A 134 3.41 16.45 -11.63
C ASN A 134 4.59 16.22 -10.68
N ARG A 135 4.46 15.25 -9.76
CA ARG A 135 5.52 14.87 -8.81
C ARG A 135 6.39 13.73 -9.31
N LEU A 136 6.09 13.16 -10.47
CA LEU A 136 6.81 12.03 -11.05
C LEU A 136 7.80 12.51 -12.11
N SER A 137 9.04 12.04 -12.00
CA SER A 137 10.07 12.28 -13.00
C SER A 137 10.03 11.25 -14.13
N ASP A 138 10.72 11.53 -15.24
CA ASP A 138 10.92 10.54 -16.30
C ASP A 138 11.68 9.30 -15.80
N GLU A 139 12.57 9.48 -14.83
CA GLU A 139 13.30 8.38 -14.19
C GLU A 139 12.34 7.47 -13.40
N ASP A 140 11.34 8.04 -12.71
CA ASP A 140 10.30 7.28 -12.02
C ASP A 140 9.50 6.43 -13.00
N LEU A 141 9.09 7.00 -14.13
CA LEU A 141 8.37 6.30 -15.19
C LEU A 141 9.22 5.16 -15.79
N GLN A 142 10.53 5.36 -15.92
CA GLN A 142 11.44 4.32 -16.39
C GLN A 142 11.61 3.18 -15.37
N LYS A 143 11.73 3.51 -14.08
CA LYS A 143 11.93 2.55 -12.99
C LYS A 143 10.67 1.76 -12.64
N MET A 144 9.49 2.32 -12.89
CA MET A 144 8.20 1.75 -12.51
C MET A 144 7.33 1.54 -13.77
N PRO A 145 7.48 0.39 -14.46
CA PRO A 145 6.72 0.08 -15.68
C PRO A 145 5.19 0.21 -15.53
N VAL A 146 4.67 -0.03 -14.32
CA VAL A 146 3.25 0.13 -14.00
C VAL A 146 2.71 1.53 -14.33
N LEU A 147 3.53 2.58 -14.16
CA LEU A 147 3.12 3.95 -14.44
C LEU A 147 2.99 4.21 -15.95
N LYS A 148 3.81 3.55 -16.76
CA LYS A 148 3.70 3.61 -18.23
C LYS A 148 2.45 2.90 -18.70
N GLN A 149 2.18 1.71 -18.17
CA GLN A 149 0.97 0.96 -18.48
C GLN A 149 -0.29 1.79 -18.20
N LEU A 150 -0.35 2.48 -17.05
CA LEU A 150 -1.49 3.37 -16.72
C LEU A 150 -1.69 4.47 -17.76
N LYS A 151 -0.60 5.15 -18.19
CA LYS A 151 -0.69 6.16 -19.25
C LYS A 151 -1.19 5.58 -20.58
N GLU A 152 -0.73 4.38 -20.95
CA GLU A 152 -1.17 3.68 -22.16
C GLU A 152 -2.65 3.28 -22.09
N MET A 153 -3.17 3.01 -20.89
CA MET A 153 -4.59 2.75 -20.62
C MET A 153 -5.45 4.02 -20.64
N GLY A 154 -4.86 5.21 -20.85
CA GLY A 154 -5.56 6.49 -20.81
C GLY A 154 -6.01 6.90 -19.39
N LYS A 155 -5.28 6.43 -18.39
CA LYS A 155 -5.45 6.80 -16.98
C LYS A 155 -4.51 7.95 -16.61
#